data_AF-A0A660TZQ1-F1
#
_entry.id   AF-A0A660TZQ1-F1
#
_cell.length_a   1.000
_cell.length_b   1.000
_cell.length_c   1.000
_cell.angle_alpha   90.00
_cell.angle_beta   90.00
_cell.angle_gamma   90.00
#
_symmetry.space_group_name_H-M   'P 1'
#
loop_
_entity.id
_entity.type
_entity.pdbx_description
1 polymer ?
#
loop_
_entity_poly.entity_id
_entity_poly.type
_entity_poly.pdbx_seq_one_letter_code
_entity_poly.pdbx_strand_id
1 'polypeptide(L)'
;HESLKKIFTPTWRIVGASMLAYLISQNFDVFFYGMIKRLAPRHLWLRNNGSTWCSQAIDTIVFCTAAFIGMYESQVILGIIASTYILKIVVAAIDTPFIYLSRLIVKLRPSILPK
;
A
#
# COMPACT_ATOMS: atom_id res chain seq x y z
N HIS A 1 6.26 32.11 -13.24
CA HIS A 1 6.54 31.89 -11.80
C HIS A 1 5.29 31.60 -10.96
N GLU A 2 4.08 31.98 -11.38
CA GLU A 2 2.82 31.61 -10.68
C GLU A 2 2.47 30.10 -10.75
N SER A 3 2.77 29.44 -11.88
CA SER A 3 2.42 28.03 -12.10
C SER A 3 3.13 27.07 -11.13
N LEU A 4 4.36 27.37 -10.73
CA LEU A 4 5.11 26.59 -9.73
C LEU A 4 4.48 26.73 -8.33
N LYS A 5 4.10 27.96 -7.93
CA LYS A 5 3.46 28.18 -6.62
C LYS A 5 2.15 27.41 -6.47
N LYS A 6 1.37 27.23 -7.53
CA LYS A 6 0.13 26.41 -7.53
C LYS A 6 0.39 24.91 -7.34
N ILE A 7 1.53 24.40 -7.80
CA ILE A 7 1.93 23.00 -7.59
C ILE A 7 2.42 22.79 -6.15
N PHE A 8 3.13 23.79 -5.58
CA PHE A 8 3.71 23.70 -4.24
C PHE A 8 2.75 24.01 -3.08
N THR A 9 1.63 24.70 -3.34
CA THR A 9 0.67 25.08 -2.27
C THR A 9 -0.05 23.89 -1.63
N PRO A 10 -0.46 22.84 -2.37
CA PRO A 10 -0.98 21.61 -1.77
C PRO A 10 0.11 20.71 -1.17
N THR A 11 1.37 20.89 -1.55
CA THR A 11 2.45 19.93 -1.25
C THR A 11 2.66 19.70 0.25
N TRP A 12 2.59 20.74 1.08
CA TRP A 12 2.78 20.56 2.54
C TRP A 12 1.64 19.75 3.18
N ARG A 13 0.40 19.92 2.70
CA ARG A 13 -0.75 19.10 3.13
C ARG A 13 -0.59 17.66 2.70
N ILE A 14 -0.17 17.44 1.46
CA ILE A 14 0.07 16.10 0.90
C ILE A 14 1.16 15.40 1.71
N VAL A 15 2.28 16.08 2.00
CA VAL A 15 3.37 15.53 2.82
C VAL A 15 2.88 15.17 4.22
N GLY A 16 2.14 16.07 4.88
CA GLY A 16 1.55 15.80 6.20
C GLY A 16 0.58 14.62 6.19
N ALA A 17 -0.28 14.54 5.18
CA ALA A 17 -1.22 13.45 4.99
C ALA A 17 -0.50 12.11 4.74
N SER A 18 0.56 12.10 3.92
CA SER A 18 1.37 10.89 3.68
C SER A 18 2.05 10.40 4.95
N MET A 19 2.62 11.31 5.76
CA MET A 19 3.25 10.92 7.03
C MET A 19 2.23 10.34 8.01
N LEU A 20 1.05 10.95 8.12
CA LEU A 20 -0.03 10.46 8.98
C LEU A 20 -0.54 9.09 8.51
N ALA A 21 -0.79 8.94 7.20
CA ALA A 21 -1.23 7.70 6.59
C ALA A 21 -0.21 6.59 6.82
N TYR A 22 1.08 6.89 6.61
CA TYR A 22 2.17 5.95 6.85
C TYR A 22 2.24 5.48 8.32
N LEU A 23 2.17 6.40 9.28
CA LEU A 23 2.21 6.04 10.71
C LEU A 23 1.03 5.14 11.11
N ILE A 24 -0.18 5.47 10.65
CA ILE A 24 -1.39 4.68 10.95
C ILE A 24 -1.31 3.32 10.26
N SER A 25 -0.97 3.30 8.98
CA SER A 25 -0.87 2.07 8.19
C SER A 25 0.20 1.13 8.74
N GLN A 26 1.36 1.65 9.16
CA GLN A 26 2.46 0.82 9.63
C GLN A 26 2.13 0.16 10.98
N ASN A 27 1.49 0.89 11.89
CA ASN A 27 1.00 0.32 13.16
C ASN A 27 -0.06 -0.76 12.92
N PHE A 28 -0.98 -0.52 11.99
CA PHE A 28 -1.99 -1.49 11.62
C PHE A 28 -1.37 -2.74 10.99
N ASP A 29 -0.38 -2.58 10.11
CA ASP A 29 0.31 -3.69 9.46
C ASP A 29 0.92 -4.66 10.48
N VAL A 30 1.65 -4.13 11.47
CA VAL A 30 2.29 -4.95 12.51
C VAL A 30 1.24 -5.68 13.35
N PHE A 31 0.14 -5.00 13.71
CA PHE A 31 -0.96 -5.60 14.45
C PHE A 31 -1.63 -6.72 13.65
N PHE A 32 -1.98 -6.46 12.38
CA PHE A 32 -2.70 -7.38 11.52
C PHE A 32 -1.84 -8.59 11.16
N TYR A 33 -0.55 -8.38 10.85
CA TYR A 33 0.42 -9.45 10.67
C TYR A 33 0.52 -10.35 11.90
N GLY A 34 0.55 -9.77 13.11
CA GLY A 34 0.54 -10.49 14.37
C GLY A 34 -0.74 -11.31 14.58
N MET A 35 -1.89 -10.77 14.18
CA MET A 35 -3.18 -11.45 14.22
C MET A 35 -3.22 -12.64 13.25
N ILE A 36 -2.85 -12.45 11.98
CA ILE A 36 -2.82 -13.55 10.99
C ILE A 36 -1.76 -14.60 11.39
N LYS A 37 -0.65 -14.20 12.01
CA LYS A 37 0.35 -15.16 12.57
C LYS A 37 -0.27 -16.12 13.57
N ARG A 38 -1.23 -15.67 14.39
CA ARG A 38 -1.94 -16.51 15.37
C ARG A 38 -3.00 -17.40 14.70
N LEU A 39 -3.69 -16.90 13.68
CA LEU A 39 -4.79 -17.61 13.03
C LEU A 39 -4.33 -18.64 11.97
N ALA A 40 -3.27 -18.31 11.22
CA ALA A 40 -2.77 -19.12 10.10
C ALA A 40 -1.24 -19.32 10.17
N PRO A 41 -0.72 -20.03 11.18
CA PRO A 41 0.73 -20.17 11.42
C PRO A 41 1.48 -20.85 10.27
N ARG A 42 0.82 -21.73 9.51
CA ARG A 42 1.41 -22.50 8.40
C ARG A 42 1.49 -21.76 7.05
N HIS A 43 0.83 -20.62 6.89
CA HIS A 43 0.73 -19.95 5.58
C HIS A 43 1.43 -18.58 5.58
N LEU A 44 2.76 -18.61 5.42
CA LEU A 44 3.60 -17.42 5.33
C LEU A 44 3.18 -16.48 4.19
N TRP A 45 2.71 -17.01 3.07
CA TRP A 45 2.28 -16.21 1.92
C TRP A 45 1.01 -15.41 2.23
N LEU A 46 0.03 -16.05 2.90
CA LEU A 46 -1.22 -15.41 3.29
C LEU A 46 -0.99 -14.30 4.32
N ARG A 47 -0.03 -14.51 5.24
CA ARG A 47 0.38 -13.51 6.23
C ARG A 47 1.03 -12.28 5.60
N ASN A 48 1.92 -12.49 4.63
CA ASN A 48 2.66 -11.39 4.03
C ASN A 48 1.75 -10.56 3.10
N ASN A 49 1.05 -11.20 2.17
CA ASN A 49 0.22 -10.48 1.20
C ASN A 49 -1.06 -9.95 1.83
N GLY A 50 -1.70 -10.70 2.73
CA GLY A 50 -2.91 -10.26 3.42
C GLY A 50 -2.65 -9.02 4.27
N SER A 51 -1.55 -8.99 5.04
CA SER A 51 -1.17 -7.81 5.80
C SER A 51 -0.86 -6.63 4.88
N THR A 52 -0.07 -6.86 3.83
CA THR A 52 0.28 -5.80 2.87
C THR A 52 -0.94 -5.20 2.17
N TRP A 53 -1.91 -6.01 1.73
CA TRP A 53 -3.12 -5.52 1.07
C TRP A 53 -4.01 -4.71 2.03
N CYS A 54 -4.22 -5.21 3.25
CA CYS A 54 -4.99 -4.48 4.27
C CYS A 54 -4.34 -3.15 4.65
N SER A 55 -3.03 -3.14 4.82
CA SER A 55 -2.26 -1.94 5.14
C SER A 55 -2.31 -0.93 4.02
N GLN A 56 -2.15 -1.36 2.76
CA GLN A 56 -2.28 -0.46 1.60
C GLN A 56 -3.69 0.12 1.44
N ALA A 57 -4.74 -0.62 1.83
CA ALA A 57 -6.09 -0.10 1.84
C ALA A 57 -6.23 1.06 2.82
N ILE A 58 -5.75 0.86 4.05
CA ILE A 58 -5.79 1.87 5.11
C ILE A 58 -4.94 3.08 4.76
N ASP A 59 -3.72 2.87 4.27
CA ASP A 59 -2.84 3.93 3.77
C ASP A 59 -3.58 4.80 2.74
N THR A 60 -4.19 4.18 1.73
CA THR A 60 -4.87 4.91 0.65
C THR A 60 -6.09 5.68 1.18
N ILE A 61 -6.89 5.08 2.06
CA ILE A 61 -8.07 5.73 2.65
C ILE A 61 -7.64 6.92 3.50
N VAL A 62 -6.69 6.73 4.42
CA VAL A 62 -6.22 7.77 5.33
C VAL A 62 -5.53 8.88 4.56
N PHE A 63 -4.69 8.55 3.58
CA PHE A 63 -4.00 9.51 2.73
C PHE A 63 -4.99 10.36 1.94
N CYS A 64 -5.88 9.74 1.16
CA CYS A 64 -6.83 10.49 0.33
C CYS A 64 -7.77 11.34 1.18
N THR A 65 -8.21 10.83 2.34
CA THR A 65 -9.02 11.61 3.26
C THR A 65 -8.23 12.80 3.80
N ALA A 66 -7.05 12.58 4.40
CA ALA A 66 -6.27 13.64 5.00
C ALA A 66 -5.71 14.67 3.99
N ALA A 67 -5.39 14.24 2.76
CA ALA A 67 -4.83 15.10 1.72
C ALA A 67 -5.91 15.98 1.07
N PHE A 68 -7.14 15.49 0.91
CA PHE A 68 -8.18 16.13 0.11
C PHE A 68 -9.38 16.64 0.91
N ILE A 69 -9.46 16.36 2.21
CA ILE A 69 -10.52 16.87 3.09
C ILE A 69 -10.58 18.39 3.04
N GLY A 70 -11.78 18.93 2.79
CA GLY A 70 -12.02 20.37 2.66
C GLY A 70 -11.56 21.00 1.34
N MET A 71 -11.00 20.23 0.39
CA MET A 71 -10.70 20.70 -0.97
C MET A 71 -11.68 20.13 -2.02
N TYR A 72 -12.16 18.92 -1.81
CA TYR A 72 -13.12 18.25 -2.70
C TYR A 72 -14.31 17.72 -1.92
N GLU A 73 -15.44 17.53 -2.62
CA GLU A 73 -16.63 16.91 -2.03
C GLU A 73 -16.38 15.44 -1.67
N SER A 74 -17.00 14.95 -0.59
CA SER A 74 -16.79 13.59 -0.07
C SER A 74 -17.01 12.51 -1.13
N GLN A 75 -17.94 12.70 -2.07
CA GLN A 75 -18.16 11.77 -3.17
C GLN A 75 -16.95 11.69 -4.12
N VAL A 76 -16.31 12.82 -4.41
CA VAL A 76 -15.10 12.86 -5.24
C VAL A 76 -13.93 12.17 -4.54
N ILE A 77 -13.76 12.41 -3.23
CA ILE A 77 -12.72 11.76 -2.42
C ILE A 77 -12.92 10.24 -2.39
N LEU A 78 -14.15 9.77 -2.20
CA LEU A 78 -14.48 8.34 -2.26
C LEU A 78 -14.19 7.76 -3.65
N GLY A 79 -14.49 8.49 -4.71
CA GLY A 79 -14.12 8.12 -6.08
C GLY A 79 -12.61 7.95 -6.23
N ILE A 80 -11.81 8.92 -5.77
CA ILE A 80 -10.34 8.85 -5.81
C ILE A 80 -9.82 7.65 -5.02
N ILE A 81 -10.34 7.41 -3.81
CA ILE A 81 -9.98 6.25 -2.97
C ILE A 81 -10.27 4.95 -3.73
N ALA A 82 -11.49 4.79 -4.24
CA ALA A 82 -11.92 3.58 -4.92
C ALA A 82 -11.09 3.32 -6.18
N SER A 83 -10.93 4.33 -7.06
CA SER A 83 -10.14 4.20 -8.28
C SER A 83 -8.68 3.86 -7.98
N THR A 84 -8.06 4.55 -7.02
CA THR A 84 -6.65 4.33 -6.65
C THR A 84 -6.45 2.96 -6.03
N TYR A 85 -7.36 2.54 -5.15
CA TYR A 85 -7.29 1.24 -4.48
C TYR A 85 -7.52 0.07 -5.45
N ILE A 86 -8.50 0.19 -6.35
CA ILE A 86 -8.74 -0.82 -7.40
C ILE A 86 -7.51 -0.97 -8.30
N LEU A 87 -6.92 0.14 -8.74
CA LEU A 87 -5.68 0.10 -9.53
C LEU A 87 -4.56 -0.60 -8.77
N LYS A 88 -4.35 -0.26 -7.49
CA LYS A 88 -3.35 -0.94 -6.65
C LYS A 88 -3.60 -2.44 -6.54
N ILE A 89 -4.86 -2.88 -6.35
CA ILE A 89 -5.21 -4.30 -6.29
C ILE A 89 -4.91 -4.99 -7.62
N VAL A 90 -5.31 -4.39 -8.75
CA VAL A 90 -5.09 -4.98 -10.09
C VAL A 90 -3.59 -5.13 -10.34
N VAL A 91 -2.80 -4.10 -10.07
CA VAL A 91 -1.34 -4.14 -10.19
C VAL A 91 -0.76 -5.23 -9.27
N ALA A 92 -1.15 -5.27 -8.00
CA ALA A 92 -0.68 -6.29 -7.06
C ALA A 92 -1.07 -7.73 -7.47
N ALA A 93 -2.25 -7.92 -8.05
CA ALA A 93 -2.71 -9.21 -8.57
C ALA A 93 -1.89 -9.66 -9.78
N ILE A 94 -1.44 -8.73 -10.62
CA ILE A 94 -0.54 -9.01 -11.76
C ILE A 94 0.90 -9.28 -11.28
N ASP A 95 1.38 -8.56 -10.27
CA ASP A 95 2.73 -8.75 -9.71
C ASP A 95 2.89 -10.09 -8.98
N THR A 96 1.82 -10.57 -8.33
CA THR A 96 1.80 -11.82 -7.56
C THR A 96 2.29 -13.06 -8.34
N PRO A 97 1.77 -13.39 -9.55
CA PRO A 97 2.27 -14.53 -10.33
C PRO A 97 3.71 -14.34 -10.82
N PHE A 98 4.13 -13.10 -11.13
CA PHE A 98 5.51 -12.80 -11.52
C PHE A 98 6.50 -13.09 -10.39
N ILE A 99 6.15 -12.76 -9.13
CA ILE A 99 6.99 -13.07 -7.96
C ILE A 99 7.14 -14.58 -7.77
N TYR A 100 6.07 -15.36 -7.96
CA TYR A 100 6.15 -16.82 -7.90
C TYR A 100 7.02 -17.40 -9.01
N LEU A 101 6.91 -16.88 -10.23
CA LEU A 101 7.74 -17.30 -11.36
C LEU A 101 9.23 -16.98 -11.10
N SER A 102 9.52 -15.78 -10.57
CA SER A 102 10.87 -15.38 -10.16
C SER A 102 11.46 -16.33 -9.11
N ARG A 103 10.69 -16.70 -8.08
CA ARG A 103 11.13 -17.69 -7.08
C ARG A 103 11.40 -19.06 -7.69
N LEU A 104 10.63 -19.49 -8.68
CA LEU A 104 10.87 -20.76 -9.37
C LEU A 104 12.17 -20.71 -10.17
N ILE A 105 12.43 -19.63 -10.90
CA ILE A 105 13.65 -19.43 -11.68
C ILE A 105 14.89 -19.39 -10.77
N VAL A 106 14.81 -18.69 -9.62
CA VAL A 106 15.90 -18.65 -8.64
C VAL A 106 16.14 -20.01 -8.00
N LYS A 107 15.08 -20.77 -7.66
CA LYS A 107 15.21 -22.13 -7.10
C LYS A 107 15.85 -23.11 -8.09
N LEU A 108 15.67 -22.87 -9.39
CA LEU A 108 16.28 -23.66 -10.47
C LEU A 108 17.76 -23.31 -10.74
N ARG A 109 18.34 -22.32 -10.04
CA ARG A 109 19.77 -21.96 -10.14
C ARG A 109 20.47 -22.10 -8.77
N PRO A 110 20.89 -23.30 -8.36
CA PRO A 110 21.51 -23.53 -7.04
C PRO A 110 22.98 -23.09 -6.94
N SER A 111 23.62 -22.66 -8.04
CA SER A 111 25.08 -22.60 -8.14
C SER A 111 25.76 -21.25 -7.83
N ILE A 112 25.04 -20.19 -7.45
CA ILE A 112 25.61 -18.82 -7.37
C ILE A 112 25.46 -18.13 -5.99
N LEU A 113 24.80 -18.72 -4.99
CA LEU A 113 24.66 -18.07 -3.68
C LEU A 113 25.62 -18.64 -2.63
N PRO A 114 26.62 -17.87 -2.13
CA PRO A 114 27.38 -18.25 -0.95
C PRO A 114 26.46 -18.29 0.27
N LYS A 115 26.66 -19.34 1.09
CA LYS A 115 25.89 -19.64 2.31
C LYS A 115 26.03 -18.58 3.38
#